data_AF-A0A1V4KD55-F1
#
_entry.id   AF-A0A1V4KD55-F1
#
_cell.length_a   1.000
_cell.length_b   1.000
_cell.length_c   1.000
_cell.angle_alpha   90.00
_cell.angle_beta   90.00
_cell.angle_gamma   90.00
#
_symmetry.space_group_name_H-M   'P 1'
#
loop_
_entity.id
_entity.type
_entity.pdbx_description
1 polymer ?
#
loop_
_entity_poly.entity_id
_entity_poly.type
_entity_poly.pdbx_seq_one_letter_code
_entity_poly.pdbx_strand_id
1 'polypeptide(L)'
;MVRIGIFSVLYTVPATIVIACYFYEQAFREQWERSWVTQSCKSYAIPCPNNHSSHHPPMSPDFTVFMIKYLMTLIVGITSGFWIWSGKTLNSWRKFYTRLTNSKQGETTV
;
A
#
# COMPACT_ATOMS: atom_id res chain seq x y z
N MET A 1 7.54 -23.65 15.69
CA MET A 1 6.18 -23.55 15.14
C MET A 1 5.53 -22.18 15.38
N VAL A 2 5.67 -21.59 16.58
CA VAL A 2 5.18 -20.23 16.92
C VAL A 2 5.61 -19.14 15.92
N ARG A 3 6.84 -19.21 15.39
CA ARG A 3 7.32 -18.27 14.37
C ARG A 3 6.43 -18.25 13.13
N ILE A 4 6.06 -19.40 12.57
CA ILE A 4 5.21 -19.49 11.36
C ILE A 4 3.82 -18.92 11.64
N GLY A 5 3.25 -19.19 12.83
CA GLY A 5 1.96 -18.65 13.24
C GLY A 5 1.92 -17.13 13.27
N ILE A 6 2.96 -16.49 13.80
CA ILE A 6 3.08 -15.03 13.87
C ILE A 6 3.08 -14.41 12.45
N PHE A 7 3.76 -15.03 11.48
CA PHE A 7 3.70 -14.55 10.08
C PHE A 7 2.30 -14.69 9.50
N SER A 8 1.63 -15.82 9.71
CA SER A 8 0.28 -16.00 9.17
C SER A 8 -0.69 -14.94 9.68
N VAL A 9 -0.61 -14.55 10.96
CA VAL A 9 -1.44 -13.50 11.56
C VAL A 9 -1.04 -12.12 11.04
N LEU A 10 0.26 -11.82 10.96
CA LEU A 10 0.77 -10.56 10.42
C LEU A 10 0.46 -10.36 8.93
N TYR A 11 0.18 -11.41 8.18
CA TYR A 11 -0.27 -11.33 6.78
C TYR A 11 -1.78 -11.27 6.64
N THR A 12 -2.51 -12.04 7.44
CA THR A 12 -3.98 -12.10 7.36
C THR A 12 -4.62 -10.81 7.86
N VAL A 13 -4.12 -10.21 8.93
CA VAL A 13 -4.68 -8.95 9.47
C VAL A 13 -4.60 -7.81 8.45
N PRO A 14 -3.45 -7.45 7.87
CA PRO A 14 -3.38 -6.41 6.84
C PRO A 14 -4.19 -6.75 5.58
N ALA A 15 -4.20 -8.02 5.17
CA ALA A 15 -5.01 -8.46 4.03
C ALA A 15 -6.51 -8.22 4.27
N THR A 16 -7.02 -8.59 5.45
CA THR A 16 -8.44 -8.35 5.80
C THR A 16 -8.77 -6.87 5.87
N ILE A 17 -7.87 -6.03 6.39
CA ILE A 17 -8.08 -4.56 6.43
C ILE A 17 -8.13 -3.99 5.01
N VAL A 18 -7.21 -4.39 4.13
CA VAL A 18 -7.20 -3.95 2.73
C VAL A 18 -8.48 -4.37 2.00
N ILE A 19 -8.95 -5.60 2.23
CA ILE A 19 -10.22 -6.08 1.68
C ILE A 19 -11.38 -5.21 2.19
N ALA A 20 -11.42 -4.89 3.48
CA ALA A 20 -12.44 -4.00 4.05
C ALA A 20 -12.39 -2.59 3.43
N CYS A 21 -11.19 -2.03 3.19
CA CYS A 21 -11.02 -0.77 2.47
C CYS A 21 -11.59 -0.84 1.05
N TYR A 22 -11.38 -1.95 0.33
CA TYR A 22 -11.96 -2.14 -1.00
C TYR A 22 -13.48 -2.24 -0.97
N PHE A 23 -14.07 -2.92 0.02
CA PHE A 23 -15.52 -2.95 0.19
C PHE A 23 -16.09 -1.57 0.48
N TYR A 24 -15.42 -0.77 1.32
CA TYR A 24 -15.79 0.62 1.57
C TYR A 24 -15.74 1.44 0.28
N GLU A 25 -14.63 1.39 -0.46
CA GLU A 25 -14.51 2.11 -1.73
C GLU A 25 -15.62 1.71 -2.71
N GLN A 26 -15.93 0.42 -2.82
CA GLN A 26 -16.95 -0.06 -3.74
C GLN A 26 -18.36 0.40 -3.33
N ALA A 27 -18.68 0.41 -2.04
CA ALA A 27 -20.00 0.78 -1.54
C ALA A 27 -20.31 2.29 -1.71
N PHE A 28 -19.30 3.15 -1.55
CA PHE A 28 -19.48 4.60 -1.57
C PHE A 28 -19.14 5.24 -2.92
N ARG A 29 -18.59 4.49 -3.88
CA ARG A 29 -18.17 5.00 -5.20
C ARG A 29 -19.27 5.72 -5.94
N GLU A 30 -20.45 5.12 -6.01
CA GLU A 30 -21.63 5.68 -6.70
C GLU A 30 -22.05 7.04 -6.10
N GLN A 31 -21.92 7.19 -4.79
CA GLN A 31 -22.27 8.44 -4.10
C GLN A 31 -21.23 9.52 -4.38
N TRP A 32 -19.94 9.18 -4.32
CA TRP A 32 -18.85 10.08 -4.64
C TRP A 32 -18.90 10.55 -6.10
N GLU A 33 -19.22 9.65 -7.03
CA GLU A 33 -19.36 9.99 -8.45
C GLU A 33 -20.51 10.97 -8.68
N ARG A 34 -21.68 10.74 -8.07
CA ARG A 34 -22.82 11.67 -8.17
C ARG A 34 -22.51 13.04 -7.57
N SER A 35 -21.88 13.07 -6.39
CA SER A 35 -21.41 14.32 -5.78
C SER A 35 -20.37 15.01 -6.66
N TRP A 36 -19.43 14.26 -7.24
CA TRP A 36 -18.39 14.77 -8.13
C TRP A 36 -18.93 15.34 -9.44
N VAL A 37 -19.86 14.66 -10.11
CA VAL A 37 -20.50 15.16 -11.32
C VAL A 37 -21.26 16.46 -11.00
N THR A 38 -22.01 16.50 -9.90
CA THR A 38 -22.80 17.69 -9.54
C THR A 38 -21.91 18.93 -9.31
N GLN A 39 -20.74 18.77 -8.69
CA GLN A 39 -19.80 19.88 -8.46
C GLN A 39 -18.98 20.25 -9.70
N SER A 40 -18.53 19.26 -10.48
CA SER A 40 -17.57 19.45 -11.58
C SER A 40 -18.25 19.71 -12.94
N CYS A 41 -19.55 19.42 -13.06
CA CYS A 41 -20.29 19.49 -14.32
C CYS A 41 -20.11 20.83 -15.07
N LYS A 42 -20.16 21.96 -14.34
CA LYS A 42 -19.96 23.30 -14.92
C LYS A 42 -18.55 23.53 -15.47
N SER A 43 -17.53 22.93 -14.85
CA SER A 43 -16.13 23.12 -15.24
C SER A 43 -15.74 22.24 -16.43
N TYR A 44 -16.41 21.11 -16.64
CA TYR A 44 -16.07 20.14 -17.68
C TYR A 44 -17.11 20.04 -18.80
N ALA A 45 -18.11 20.93 -18.84
CA ALA A 45 -19.19 20.97 -19.84
C ALA A 45 -19.94 19.62 -20.00
N ILE A 46 -20.10 18.88 -18.90
CA ILE A 46 -20.87 17.63 -18.83
C ILE A 46 -22.36 18.00 -18.64
N PRO A 47 -23.35 17.16 -18.99
CA PRO A 47 -24.75 17.43 -18.67
C PRO A 47 -25.00 17.38 -17.16
N CYS A 48 -25.46 18.48 -16.56
CA CYS A 48 -25.75 18.51 -15.12
C CYS A 48 -27.09 17.82 -14.84
N PRO A 49 -27.19 16.97 -13.81
CA PRO A 49 -28.47 16.43 -13.38
C PRO A 49 -29.40 17.57 -12.91
N ASN A 50 -30.64 17.59 -13.40
CA ASN A 50 -31.63 18.67 -13.22
C ASN A 50 -32.19 18.83 -11.78
N ASN A 51 -31.54 18.27 -10.76
CA ASN A 51 -32.03 18.37 -9.39
C ASN A 51 -31.66 19.71 -8.76
N HIS A 52 -32.65 20.59 -8.70
CA HIS A 52 -32.72 21.85 -7.97
C HIS A 52 -32.70 21.65 -6.44
N SER A 53 -31.72 20.89 -5.93
CA SER A 53 -31.58 20.61 -4.50
C SER A 53 -30.10 20.52 -4.15
N SER A 54 -29.41 21.63 -4.37
CA SER A 54 -28.02 21.92 -4.03
C SER A 54 -27.82 22.11 -2.51
N HIS A 55 -28.35 21.19 -1.71
CA HIS A 55 -28.22 21.22 -0.25
C HIS A 55 -28.01 19.83 0.36
N HIS A 56 -27.46 18.88 -0.41
CA HIS A 56 -26.82 17.72 0.19
C HIS A 56 -25.33 18.01 0.36
N PRO A 57 -24.77 17.82 1.57
CA PRO A 57 -23.34 18.00 1.78
C PRO A 57 -22.57 17.07 0.82
N PRO A 58 -21.53 17.57 0.14
CA PRO A 58 -20.74 16.74 -0.77
C PRO A 58 -20.11 15.60 0.02
N MET A 59 -20.48 14.36 -0.35
CA MET A 59 -19.84 13.17 0.21
C MET A 59 -18.51 13.00 -0.50
N SER A 60 -17.41 13.27 0.18
CA SER A 60 -16.06 13.00 -0.30
C SER A 60 -15.57 11.65 0.22
N PRO A 61 -14.65 10.99 -0.50
CA PRO A 61 -14.01 9.80 0.04
C PRO A 61 -13.14 10.18 1.24
N ASP A 62 -13.18 9.34 2.27
CA ASP A 62 -12.37 9.53 3.46
C ASP A 62 -10.90 9.21 3.12
N PHE A 63 -10.06 10.24 3.15
CA PHE A 63 -8.63 10.13 2.87
C PHE A 63 -7.92 9.13 3.81
N THR A 64 -8.42 8.98 5.03
CA THR A 64 -7.89 8.07 6.05
C THR A 64 -7.98 6.62 5.60
N VAL A 65 -9.04 6.22 4.90
CA VAL A 65 -9.22 4.86 4.38
C VAL A 65 -8.13 4.54 3.35
N PHE A 66 -7.78 5.51 2.49
CA PHE A 66 -6.68 5.34 1.55
C PHE A 66 -5.32 5.27 2.27
N MET A 67 -5.08 6.14 3.26
CA MET A 67 -3.84 6.08 4.05
C MET A 67 -3.67 4.72 4.74
N ILE A 68 -4.74 4.19 5.33
CA ILE A 68 -4.75 2.86 5.96
C ILE A 68 -4.46 1.78 4.91
N LYS A 69 -5.11 1.80 3.74
CA LYS A 69 -4.88 0.84 2.67
C LYS A 69 -3.39 0.77 2.27
N TYR A 70 -2.77 1.92 2.02
CA TYR A 70 -1.35 1.97 1.62
C TYR A 70 -0.41 1.61 2.76
N LEU A 71 -0.74 1.97 4.00
CA LEU A 71 0.03 1.57 5.17
C LEU A 71 0.02 0.06 5.36
N MET A 72 -1.14 -0.58 5.21
CA MET A 72 -1.29 -2.03 5.37
C MET A 72 -0.55 -2.82 4.29
N THR A 73 -0.56 -2.34 3.03
CA THR A 73 0.24 -2.97 1.97
C THR A 73 1.75 -2.77 2.16
N LEU A 74 2.16 -1.60 2.67
CA LEU A 74 3.57 -1.30 2.96
C LEU A 74 4.13 -2.17 4.10
N ILE A 75 3.39 -2.30 5.20
CA ILE A 75 3.82 -3.08 6.37
C ILE A 75 4.04 -4.54 5.98
N VAL A 76 3.18 -5.12 5.14
CA VAL A 76 3.37 -6.49 4.63
C VAL A 76 4.73 -6.63 3.91
N GLY A 77 5.07 -5.69 3.03
CA GLY A 77 6.36 -5.69 2.33
C GLY A 77 7.56 -5.59 3.29
N ILE A 78 7.48 -4.69 4.27
CA ILE A 78 8.53 -4.49 5.28
C ILE A 78 8.69 -5.76 6.14
N THR A 79 7.60 -6.37 6.59
CA THR A 79 7.64 -7.58 7.42
C THR A 79 8.25 -8.78 6.67
N SER A 80 7.99 -8.94 5.36
CA SER A 80 8.75 -9.91 4.54
C SER A 80 10.24 -9.57 4.46
N GLY A 81 10.58 -8.30 4.25
CA GLY A 81 11.98 -7.87 4.13
C GLY A 81 12.79 -8.23 5.37
N PHE A 82 12.28 -7.88 6.56
CA PHE A 82 12.90 -8.23 7.83
C PHE A 82 12.96 -9.74 8.09
N TRP A 83 11.98 -10.50 7.61
CA TRP A 83 11.98 -11.96 7.73
C TRP A 83 13.11 -12.62 6.92
N ILE A 84 13.35 -12.14 5.70
CA ILE A 84 14.46 -12.61 4.86
C ILE A 84 15.82 -12.11 5.39
N TRP A 85 15.86 -10.92 6.01
CA TRP A 85 17.05 -10.36 6.64
C TRP A 85 17.36 -11.00 8.00
N SER A 86 17.49 -12.33 8.01
CA SER A 86 18.00 -13.07 9.15
C SER A 86 19.51 -12.83 9.31
N GLY A 87 20.03 -12.92 10.54
CA GLY A 87 21.47 -12.79 10.82
C GLY A 87 22.34 -13.77 10.01
N LYS A 88 21.77 -14.90 9.55
CA LYS A 88 22.43 -15.81 8.61
C LYS A 88 22.62 -15.21 7.21
N THR A 89 21.62 -14.47 6.71
CA THR A 89 21.68 -13.74 5.44
C THR A 89 22.73 -12.64 5.51
N LEU A 90 22.73 -11.83 6.57
CA LEU A 90 23.73 -10.78 6.79
C LEU A 90 25.17 -11.30 6.83
N ASN A 91 25.40 -12.43 7.50
CA ASN A 91 26.75 -13.00 7.62
C ASN A 91 27.27 -13.59 6.28
N SER A 92 26.38 -14.18 5.47
CA SER A 92 26.71 -14.61 4.10
C SER A 92 26.99 -13.43 3.17
N TRP A 93 26.18 -12.36 3.25
CA TRP A 93 26.42 -11.12 2.50
C TRP A 93 27.74 -10.48 2.88
N ARG A 94 28.08 -10.46 4.18
CA ARG A 94 29.37 -9.96 4.66
C ARG A 94 30.54 -10.77 4.11
N LYS A 95 30.46 -12.12 4.16
CA LYS A 95 31.47 -13.01 3.55
C LYS A 95 31.62 -12.79 2.04
N PHE A 96 30.52 -12.64 1.33
CA PHE A 96 30.50 -12.36 -0.11
C PHE A 96 31.13 -10.99 -0.44
N TYR A 97 30.77 -9.95 0.31
CA TYR A 97 31.33 -8.61 0.14
C TYR A 97 32.84 -8.60 0.41
N THR A 98 33.31 -9.27 1.48
CA THR A 98 34.75 -9.40 1.75
C THR A 98 35.48 -10.19 0.66
N ARG A 99 34.84 -11.19 0.01
CA ARG A 99 35.45 -11.91 -1.12
C ARG A 99 35.58 -11.02 -2.35
N LEU A 100 34.56 -10.20 -2.65
CA LEU A 100 34.59 -9.26 -3.78
C LEU A 100 35.62 -8.15 -3.58
N THR A 101 35.74 -7.58 -2.38
CA THR A 101 36.75 -6.56 -2.10
C THR A 101 38.17 -7.13 -2.12
N ASN A 102 38.39 -8.34 -1.61
CA ASN A 102 39.70 -9.00 -1.72
C ASN A 102 40.02 -9.46 -3.15
N SER A 103 39.02 -9.90 -3.93
CA SER A 103 39.21 -10.26 -5.35
C SER A 103 39.63 -9.06 -6.19
N LYS A 104 39.11 -7.86 -5.90
CA LYS A 104 39.54 -6.63 -6.55
C LYS A 104 40.97 -6.22 -6.20
N GLN A 105 41.49 -6.59 -5.03
CA GLN A 105 42.86 -6.31 -4.63
C GLN A 105 43.89 -7.22 -5.33
N GLY A 106 43.50 -8.42 -5.78
CA GLY A 106 44.38 -9.38 -6.43
C GLY A 106 44.60 -9.15 -7.94
N GLU A 107 43.75 -8.36 -8.60
CA GLU A 107 43.80 -8.14 -10.05
C GLU A 107 44.60 -6.88 -10.45
N THR A 108 45.14 -6.13 -9.48
CA THR A 108 45.96 -4.90 -9.73
C THR A 108 47.44 -5.07 -9.37
N THR A 109 47.90 -6.30 -9.14
CA THR A 109 49.32 -6.62 -8.88
C THR A 109 49.84 -7.64 -9.89
N VAL A 110 49.90 -7.24 -11.17
CA VAL A 110 50.80 -7.83 -12.18
C VAL A 110 51.35 -6.69 -13.02
#